data_AF-A0A662ME51-F1
#
_entry.id   AF-A0A662ME51-F1
#
_cell.length_a   1.000
_cell.length_b   1.000
_cell.length_c   1.000
_cell.angle_alpha   90.00
_cell.angle_beta   90.00
_cell.angle_gamma   90.00
#
_symmetry.space_group_name_H-M   'P 1'
#
loop_
_entity.id
_entity.type
_entity.pdbx_description
1 polymer ?
#
loop_
_entity_poly.entity_id
_entity_poly.type
_entity_poly.pdbx_seq_one_letter_code
_entity_poly.pdbx_strand_id
1 'polypeptide(L)'
;MDAFVTMVYRQIKRFIRAKSRILGTILMPLIWLVFFGLGWSKVFNFPYARIIFGGVDYLSFLVPGMFAMSIFTGSLMSGISVLWDKQFGFLKELLVAPSSRKAGIAG
;
A
#
# COMPACT_ATOMS: atom_id res chain seq x y z
N MET A 1 1.98 -29.37 -1.80
CA MET A 1 1.76 -27.95 -1.47
C MET A 1 0.81 -27.38 -2.51
N ASP A 2 -0.29 -26.79 -2.06
CA ASP A 2 -1.31 -26.26 -2.98
C ASP A 2 -0.73 -25.15 -3.86
N ALA A 3 -1.11 -25.15 -5.15
CA ALA A 3 -0.61 -24.18 -6.14
C ALA A 3 -0.82 -22.71 -5.71
N PHE A 4 -1.91 -22.44 -4.98
CA PHE A 4 -2.21 -21.14 -4.39
C PHE A 4 -1.12 -20.67 -3.42
N VAL A 5 -0.72 -21.52 -2.47
CA VAL A 5 0.29 -21.18 -1.46
C VAL A 5 1.63 -20.88 -2.11
N THR A 6 1.99 -21.63 -3.17
CA THR A 6 3.22 -21.40 -3.93
C THR A 6 3.22 -20.05 -4.66
N MET A 7 2.08 -19.65 -5.25
CA MET A 7 1.93 -18.36 -5.93
C MET A 7 2.04 -17.20 -4.93
N VAL A 8 1.30 -17.28 -3.83
CA VAL A 8 1.31 -16.28 -2.75
C VAL A 8 2.72 -16.14 -2.16
N TYR A 9 3.37 -17.27 -1.86
CA TYR A 9 4.75 -17.25 -1.36
C TYR A 9 5.71 -16.59 -2.34
N ARG A 10 5.58 -16.87 -3.65
CA ARG A 10 6.40 -16.23 -4.68
C ARG A 10 6.16 -14.73 -4.73
N GLN A 11 4.91 -14.28 -4.64
CA GLN A 11 4.56 -12.86 -4.69
C GLN A 11 5.08 -12.11 -3.46
N ILE A 12 4.92 -12.69 -2.27
CA ILE A 12 5.49 -12.16 -1.02
C ILE A 12 7.03 -12.08 -1.13
N LYS A 13 7.68 -13.13 -1.65
CA LYS A 13 9.15 -13.15 -1.81
C LYS A 13 9.63 -12.10 -2.82
N ARG A 14 8.90 -11.87 -3.90
CA ARG A 14 9.17 -10.80 -4.88
C ARG A 14 9.04 -9.42 -4.23
N PHE A 15 7.99 -9.22 -3.43
CA PHE A 15 7.78 -7.99 -2.68
C PHE A 15 8.90 -7.73 -1.66
N ILE A 16 9.25 -8.72 -0.83
CA ILE A 16 10.33 -8.64 0.18
C ILE A 16 11.70 -8.37 -0.46
N ARG A 17 11.97 -8.95 -1.63
CA ARG A 17 13.23 -8.70 -2.36
C ARG A 17 13.31 -7.29 -2.95
N ALA A 18 12.18 -6.63 -3.19
CA ALA A 18 12.12 -5.24 -3.62
C ALA A 18 12.33 -4.29 -2.42
N LYS A 19 13.48 -4.41 -1.72
CA LYS A 19 13.82 -3.64 -0.51
C LYS A 19 13.65 -2.13 -0.70
N SER A 20 14.09 -1.62 -1.85
CA SER A 20 13.94 -0.19 -2.21
C SER A 20 12.47 0.22 -2.30
N ARG A 21 11.61 -0.64 -2.88
CA ARG A 21 10.17 -0.39 -2.97
C ARG A 21 9.52 -0.40 -1.59
N ILE A 22 9.85 -1.37 -0.73
CA ILE A 22 9.31 -1.45 0.64
C ILE A 22 9.70 -0.20 1.43
N LEU A 23 10.98 0.16 1.40
CA LEU A 23 11.47 1.37 2.03
C LEU A 23 10.71 2.59 1.50
N GLY A 24 10.63 2.78 0.19
CA GLY A 24 9.90 3.91 -0.40
C GLY A 24 8.42 3.97 0.00
N THR A 25 7.74 2.83 0.09
CA THR A 25 6.31 2.77 0.44
C THR A 25 6.05 3.16 1.90
N ILE A 26 7.03 2.96 2.80
CA ILE A 26 6.94 3.33 4.21
C ILE A 26 7.51 4.73 4.47
N LEU A 27 8.64 5.07 3.84
CA LEU A 27 9.32 6.36 4.01
C LEU A 27 8.46 7.50 3.51
N MET A 28 7.81 7.32 2.35
CA MET A 28 7.03 8.37 1.71
C MET A 28 5.90 8.89 2.63
N PRO A 29 5.02 8.05 3.19
CA PRO A 29 4.00 8.53 4.12
C PRO A 29 4.57 9.00 5.46
N LEU A 30 5.68 8.43 5.94
CA LEU A 30 6.35 8.93 7.16
C LEU A 30 6.89 10.35 6.98
N ILE A 31 7.54 10.64 5.85
CA ILE A 31 8.04 11.99 5.53
C ILE A 31 6.87 12.98 5.54
N TRP A 32 5.76 12.64 4.88
CA TRP A 32 4.57 13.47 4.88
C TRP A 32 3.95 13.60 6.27
N LEU A 33 3.91 12.53 7.07
CA LEU A 33 3.39 12.57 8.44
C LEU A 33 4.24 13.48 9.32
N VAL A 34 5.57 13.45 9.20
CA VAL A 34 6.46 14.36 9.94
C VAL A 34 6.32 15.79 9.44
N PHE A 35 6.29 16.00 8.12
CA PHE A 35 6.22 17.32 7.51
C PHE A 35 4.88 18.03 7.83
N PHE A 36 3.77 17.34 7.59
CA PHE A 36 2.44 17.85 7.92
C PHE A 36 2.19 17.84 9.43
N GLY A 37 2.55 16.77 10.13
CA GLY A 37 2.36 16.64 11.58
C GLY A 37 3.08 17.72 12.37
N LEU A 38 4.38 17.94 12.14
CA LEU A 38 5.13 18.98 12.87
C LEU A 38 4.87 20.39 12.32
N GLY A 39 4.69 20.52 11.00
CA GLY A 39 4.48 21.81 10.34
C GLY A 39 3.10 22.41 10.66
N TRP A 40 2.03 21.64 10.44
CA TRP A 40 0.67 22.11 10.62
C TRP A 40 0.15 21.97 12.05
N SER A 41 0.73 21.12 12.92
CA SER A 41 0.31 21.06 14.34
C SER A 41 0.41 22.42 15.02
N LYS A 42 1.43 23.24 14.70
CA LYS A 42 1.53 24.62 15.22
C LYS A 42 0.44 25.54 14.69
N VAL A 43 0.01 25.36 13.44
CA VAL A 43 -1.06 26.13 12.80
C VAL A 43 -2.43 25.76 13.35
N PHE A 44 -2.64 24.50 13.72
CA PHE A 44 -3.92 24.04 14.26
C PHE A 44 -4.03 24.12 15.79
N ASN A 45 -2.96 24.52 16.49
CA ASN A 45 -2.98 24.71 17.94
C ASN A 45 -3.55 26.07 18.41
N PHE A 46 -3.96 26.94 17.48
CA PHE A 46 -4.58 28.21 17.86
C PHE A 46 -6.00 27.99 18.44
N PRO A 47 -6.44 28.80 19.42
CA PRO A 47 -7.71 28.61 20.12
C PRO A 47 -8.92 28.49 19.19
N TYR A 48 -8.96 29.27 18.10
CA TYR A 48 -10.03 29.24 17.11
C TYR A 48 -10.10 27.92 16.33
N ALA A 49 -8.95 27.31 15.99
CA ALA A 49 -8.93 26.05 15.27
C ALA A 49 -9.49 24.90 16.14
N ARG A 50 -9.14 24.86 17.42
CA ARG A 50 -9.62 23.82 18.34
C ARG A 50 -11.14 23.84 18.51
N ILE A 51 -11.78 25.01 18.41
CA ILE A 51 -13.24 25.17 18.43
C ILE A 51 -13.87 24.63 17.13
N ILE A 52 -13.27 24.91 15.98
CA ILE A 52 -13.76 24.43 14.66
C ILE A 52 -13.69 22.90 14.57
N PHE A 53 -12.61 22.29 15.06
CA PHE A 53 -12.41 20.83 15.03
C PHE A 53 -13.05 20.10 16.22
N GLY A 54 -13.92 20.76 17.00
CA GLY A 54 -14.66 20.12 18.09
C GLY A 54 -13.76 19.55 19.20
N GLY A 55 -12.58 20.12 19.41
CA GLY A 55 -11.61 19.65 20.40
C GLY A 55 -10.74 18.46 19.98
N VAL A 56 -10.88 17.98 18.74
CA VAL A 56 -10.06 16.85 18.23
C VAL A 56 -8.66 17.33 17.88
N ASP A 57 -7.65 16.59 18.32
CA ASP A 57 -6.25 16.88 17.99
C ASP A 57 -5.96 16.60 16.51
N TYR A 58 -5.16 17.47 15.89
CA TYR A 58 -4.83 17.39 14.46
C TYR A 58 -4.18 16.06 14.09
N LEU A 59 -3.35 15.51 14.98
CA LEU A 59 -2.70 14.22 14.77
C LEU A 59 -3.71 13.06 14.72
N SER A 60 -4.77 13.10 15.52
CA SER A 60 -5.82 12.07 15.53
C SER A 60 -6.60 12.03 14.21
N PHE A 61 -6.66 13.14 13.47
CA PHE A 61 -7.22 13.18 12.12
C PHE A 61 -6.20 12.79 11.05
N LEU A 62 -4.98 13.32 11.15
CA LEU A 62 -3.96 13.17 10.10
C LEU A 62 -3.45 11.75 9.97
N VAL A 63 -3.18 11.07 11.09
CA VAL A 63 -2.58 9.73 11.10
C VAL A 63 -3.42 8.73 10.31
N PRO A 64 -4.72 8.51 10.62
CA PRO A 64 -5.54 7.56 9.87
C PRO A 64 -5.74 7.96 8.40
N GLY A 65 -5.85 9.26 8.09
CA GLY A 65 -5.94 9.76 6.72
C GLY A 65 -4.70 9.42 5.89
N MET A 66 -3.50 9.63 6.45
CA MET A 66 -2.23 9.27 5.81
C MET A 66 -2.11 7.77 5.58
N PHE A 67 -2.53 6.93 6.53
CA PHE A 67 -2.56 5.48 6.36
C PHE A 67 -3.52 5.06 5.23
N ALA A 68 -4.72 5.62 5.20
CA ALA A 68 -5.70 5.33 4.15
C ALA A 68 -5.17 5.70 2.75
N MET A 69 -4.55 6.88 2.61
CA MET A 69 -3.95 7.31 1.34
C MET A 69 -2.78 6.43 0.90
N SER A 70 -1.98 5.96 1.86
CA SER A 70 -0.86 5.04 1.59
C SER A 70 -1.34 3.69 1.09
N ILE A 71 -2.36 3.13 1.75
CA ILE A 71 -2.97 1.85 1.37
C ILE A 71 -3.64 1.98 0.01
N PHE A 72 -4.35 3.08 -0.24
CA PHE A 72 -4.99 3.35 -1.53
C PHE A 72 -3.98 3.40 -2.68
N THR A 73 -2.93 4.20 -2.54
CA THR A 73 -1.87 4.32 -3.56
C THR A 73 -1.14 2.98 -3.73
N GLY A 74 -0.83 2.28 -2.64
CA GLY A 74 -0.22 0.95 -2.70
C GLY A 74 -1.07 -0.08 -3.43
N SER A 75 -2.38 -0.06 -3.20
CA SER A 75 -3.34 -0.97 -3.86
C SER A 75 -3.45 -0.69 -5.35
N LEU A 76 -3.45 0.59 -5.76
CA LEU A 76 -3.40 0.97 -7.18
C LEU A 76 -2.13 0.47 -7.87
N MET A 77 -0.97 0.65 -7.24
CA MET A 77 0.30 0.16 -7.78
C MET A 77 0.37 -1.36 -7.84
N SER A 78 -0.26 -2.07 -6.91
CA SER A 78 -0.40 -3.52 -6.95
C SER A 78 -1.30 -3.96 -8.11
N GLY A 79 -2.44 -3.29 -8.31
CA GLY A 79 -3.34 -3.55 -9.44
C GLY A 79 -2.66 -3.36 -10.80
N ILE A 80 -1.85 -2.30 -10.95
CA ILE A 80 -1.05 -2.07 -12.16
C ILE A 80 -0.05 -3.21 -12.38
N SER A 81 0.60 -3.71 -11.33
CA SER A 81 1.52 -4.85 -11.42
C SER A 81 0.84 -6.11 -11.96
N VAL A 82 -0.42 -6.37 -11.58
CA VAL A 82 -1.21 -7.50 -12.10
C VAL A 82 -1.50 -7.31 -13.59
N LEU A 83 -1.81 -6.08 -14.02
CA LEU A 83 -2.03 -5.77 -15.43
C LEU A 83 -0.76 -6.00 -16.27
N TRP A 84 0.41 -5.61 -15.75
CA TRP A 84 1.70 -5.89 -16.39
C TRP A 84 2.00 -7.38 -16.49
N ASP A 85 1.75 -8.16 -15.42
CA ASP A 85 1.92 -9.62 -15.44
C ASP A 85 1.00 -10.29 -16.50
N LYS A 86 -0.16 -9.69 -16.79
CA LYS A 86 -1.05 -10.10 -17.91
C LYS A 86 -0.49 -9.75 -19.28
N GLN A 87 0.16 -8.59 -19.45
CA GLN A 87 0.73 -8.16 -20.73
C GLN A 87 2.01 -8.91 -21.09
N PHE A 88 2.88 -9.23 -20.13
CA PHE A 88 4.16 -9.90 -20.36
C PHE A 88 4.09 -11.42 -20.59
N GLY A 89 2.88 -12.01 -20.65
CA GLY A 89 2.72 -13.42 -21.01
C GLY A 89 2.91 -14.43 -19.87
N PHE A 90 3.21 -13.97 -18.65
CA PHE A 90 3.23 -14.84 -17.45
C PHE A 90 1.89 -15.56 -17.27
N LEU A 91 0.77 -14.89 -17.57
CA LEU A 91 -0.56 -15.49 -17.55
C LEU A 91 -0.72 -16.64 -18.57
N LYS A 92 -0.01 -16.61 -19.70
CA LYS A 92 -0.06 -17.67 -20.72
C LYS A 92 0.71 -18.91 -20.25
N GLU A 93 1.88 -18.74 -19.64
CA GLU A 93 2.63 -19.84 -19.01
C GLU A 93 1.82 -20.50 -17.88
N LEU A 94 1.12 -19.69 -17.09
CA LEU A 94 0.24 -20.14 -16.00
C LEU A 94 -0.94 -20.98 -16.48
N LEU A 95 -1.49 -20.67 -17.67
CA LEU A 95 -2.60 -21.40 -18.29
C LEU A 95 -2.19 -22.73 -18.93
N VAL A 96 -0.90 -22.92 -19.22
CA VAL A 96 -0.33 -24.15 -19.77
C VAL A 96 0.17 -25.09 -18.67
N ALA A 97 0.44 -24.56 -17.47
CA ALA A 97 0.83 -25.37 -16.32
C ALA A 97 -0.32 -26.30 -15.86
N PRO A 98 -0.04 -27.56 -15.45
CA PRO A 98 -1.03 -28.53 -14.97
C PRO A 98 -1.50 -28.21 -13.53
N SER A 99 -1.88 -26.96 -13.28
CA SER A 99 -2.36 -26.47 -11.98
C SER A 99 -3.77 -25.88 -12.11
N SER A 100 -4.52 -25.85 -11.01
CA SER A 100 -5.88 -25.30 -11.01
C SER A 100 -5.88 -23.82 -11.40
N ARG A 101 -6.52 -23.47 -12.53
CA ARG A 101 -6.59 -22.09 -13.06
C ARG A 101 -7.07 -21.07 -12.02
N LYS A 102 -8.02 -21.47 -11.16
CA LYS A 102 -8.56 -20.61 -10.10
C LYS A 102 -7.52 -20.33 -9.02
N ALA A 103 -6.73 -21.33 -8.63
CA ALA A 103 -5.68 -21.19 -7.63
C ALA A 103 -4.50 -20.34 -8.13
N GLY A 104 -4.20 -20.43 -9.43
CA GLY A 104 -3.13 -19.64 -10.04
C GLY A 104 -3.48 -18.18 -10.35
N ILE A 105 -4.77 -17.87 -10.54
CA ILE A 105 -5.24 -16.48 -10.73
C ILE A 105 -5.49 -15.79 -9.38
N ALA A 106 -5.91 -16.54 -8.35
CA ALA A 106 -6.22 -15.97 -7.04
C ALA A 106 -4.99 -15.70 -6.16
N GLY A 107 -3.87 -16.38 -6.43
CA GLY A 107 -2.64 -16.29 -5.63
C GLY A 107 -1.57 -15.39 -6.23
#